data_AF-A0A7K1GJ79-F1
#
_entry.id   AF-A0A7K1GJ79-F1
#
_cell.length_a   1.000
_cell.length_b   1.000
_cell.length_c   1.000
_cell.angle_alpha   90.00
_cell.angle_beta   90.00
_cell.angle_gamma   90.00
#
_symmetry.space_group_name_H-M   'P 1'
#
loop_
_entity.id
_entity.type
_entity.pdbx_description
1 polymer ?
#
loop_
_entity_poly.entity_id
_entity_poly.type
_entity_poly.pdbx_seq_one_letter_code
_entity_poly.pdbx_strand_id
1 'polypeptide(L)' 'NETWTSSGKRDYIKGTAYKADPASDEAKLKVKFYLPPFLPVIPVVGDYWVLYVDDDYQYALVGEPRRKDLWILCRQTSM' A
#
# COMPACT_ATOMS: atom_id res chain seq x y z
N ASN A 1 1.66 -0.45 -7.15
CA ASN A 1 2.79 -1.32 -6.77
C ASN A 1 3.18 -2.08 -8.03
N GLU A 2 4.46 -2.03 -8.42
CA GLU A 2 4.96 -2.62 -9.67
C GLU A 2 6.21 -3.47 -9.41
N THR A 3 6.42 -4.46 -10.26
CA THR A 3 7.55 -5.38 -10.21
C THR A 3 7.95 -5.82 -11.62
N TRP A 4 9.07 -6.51 -11.74
CA TRP A 4 9.54 -7.12 -12.98
C TRP A 4 9.44 -8.64 -12.86
N THR A 5 8.85 -9.29 -13.86
CA THR A 5 8.86 -10.76 -13.94
C THR A 5 10.27 -11.27 -14.27
N SER A 6 10.52 -12.56 -14.03
CA SER A 6 11.77 -13.22 -14.44
C SER A 6 12.03 -13.16 -15.95
N SER A 7 10.99 -12.95 -16.76
CA SER A 7 11.06 -12.73 -18.21
C SER A 7 11.28 -11.26 -18.62
N GLY A 8 11.49 -10.35 -17.67
CA GLY A 8 11.70 -8.92 -17.94
C GLY A 8 10.43 -8.15 -18.30
N LYS A 9 9.24 -8.75 -18.13
CA LYS A 9 7.97 -8.07 -18.35
C LYS A 9 7.61 -7.26 -17.10
N ARG A 10 7.15 -6.02 -17.28
CA ARG A 10 6.61 -5.21 -16.20
C ARG A 10 5.26 -5.78 -15.75
N ASP A 11 5.12 -6.01 -14.45
CA ASP A 11 3.86 -6.37 -13.81
C ASP A 11 3.48 -5.32 -12.78
N TYR A 12 2.19 -5.04 -12.63
CA TYR A 12 1.71 -4.01 -11.71
C TYR A 12 0.29 -4.28 -11.25
N ILE A 13 -0.02 -3.78 -10.06
CA ILE A 13 -1.37 -3.79 -9.50
C ILE A 13 -1.85 -2.35 -9.24
N LYS A 14 -3.08 -2.10 -9.63
CA LYS A 14 -3.79 -0.82 -9.41
C LYS A 14 -4.79 -0.98 -8.29
N GLY A 15 -4.90 0.05 -7.46
CA GLY A 15 -5.83 0.11 -6.35
C GLY A 15 -6.18 1.54 -5.97
N THR A 16 -7.10 1.68 -5.03
CA THR A 16 -7.53 2.95 -4.44
C THR A 16 -7.39 2.88 -2.93
N ALA A 17 -6.90 3.96 -2.32
CA ALA A 17 -6.85 4.12 -0.87
C ALA A 17 -7.92 5.11 -0.41
N TYR A 18 -8.55 4.84 0.74
CA TYR A 18 -9.53 5.73 1.37
C TYR A 18 -9.41 5.66 2.89
N LYS A 19 -9.86 6.70 3.60
CA LYS A 19 -9.86 6.72 5.08
C LYS A 19 -10.70 5.56 5.62
N ALA A 20 -10.17 4.84 6.60
CA ALA A 20 -10.92 3.78 7.28
C ALA A 20 -12.13 4.34 8.03
N ASP A 21 -11.95 5.52 8.64
CA ASP A 21 -13.02 6.36 9.20
C ASP A 21 -12.93 7.76 8.57
N PRO A 22 -13.92 8.19 7.77
CA PRO A 22 -13.93 9.51 7.16
C PRO A 22 -13.88 10.67 8.16
N ALA A 23 -14.39 10.49 9.38
CA ALA A 23 -14.50 11.53 10.40
C ALA A 23 -13.24 11.66 11.29
N SER A 24 -12.35 10.67 11.28
CA SER A 24 -11.15 10.65 12.12
C SER A 24 -9.97 11.35 11.44
N ASP A 25 -9.19 12.15 12.17
CA ASP A 25 -7.95 12.74 11.65
C ASP A 25 -6.76 11.76 11.60
N GLU A 26 -6.96 10.52 12.03
CA GLU A 26 -5.91 9.50 12.01
C GLU A 26 -5.57 9.06 10.58
N ALA A 27 -4.28 8.79 10.34
CA ALA A 27 -3.77 8.25 9.09
C ALA A 27 -4.00 6.72 8.95
N LYS A 28 -5.23 6.28 9.23
CA LYS A 28 -5.67 4.89 9.05
C LYS A 28 -6.45 4.77 7.75
N LEU A 29 -5.89 4.04 6.80
CA LEU A 29 -6.48 3.86 5.48
C LEU A 29 -6.91 2.41 5.26
N LYS A 30 -7.81 2.25 4.29
CA LYS A 30 -8.12 0.99 3.63
C LYS A 30 -7.65 1.09 2.18
N VAL A 31 -6.87 0.11 1.75
CA VAL A 31 -6.39 0.03 0.37
C VAL A 31 -7.09 -1.12 -0.32
N LYS A 32 -7.76 -0.81 -1.42
CA LYS A 32 -8.49 -1.77 -2.26
C LYS A 32 -7.71 -2.01 -3.54
N PHE A 33 -7.24 -3.24 -3.75
CA PHE A 33 -6.58 -3.65 -4.99
C PHE A 33 -7.53 -4.42 -5.90
N TYR A 34 -7.34 -4.24 -7.22
CA TYR A 34 -8.06 -4.98 -8.25
C TYR A 34 -7.13 -6.03 -8.84
N LEU A 35 -7.45 -7.30 -8.60
CA LEU A 35 -6.69 -8.43 -9.15
C LEU A 35 -6.99 -8.61 -10.65
N PRO A 36 -6.01 -9.11 -11.43
CA PRO A 36 -6.15 -9.31 -12.87
C PRO A 36 -7.24 -10.34 -13.24
N PRO A 37 -7.77 -10.28 -14.48
CA PRO A 37 -9.04 -10.90 -14.90
C PRO A 37 -9.08 -12.44 -14.89
N PHE A 38 -7.95 -13.11 -14.66
CA PHE A 38 -7.89 -14.58 -14.54
C PHE A 38 -8.29 -15.09 -13.14
N LEU A 39 -8.46 -14.20 -12.16
CA LEU A 39 -9.26 -14.47 -10.96
C LEU A 39 -10.63 -13.78 -11.10
N PRO A 40 -11.73 -14.40 -10.64
CA PRO A 40 -13.06 -13.79 -10.65
C PRO A 40 -13.11 -12.58 -9.69
N VAL A 41 -12.58 -11.44 -10.13
CA VAL A 41 -12.62 -10.07 -9.57
C VAL A 41 -12.94 -10.01 -8.06
N ILE A 42 -12.07 -10.57 -7.22
CA ILE A 42 -12.20 -10.43 -5.77
C ILE A 42 -11.45 -9.16 -5.37
N PRO A 43 -12.13 -8.08 -4.94
CA PRO A 43 -11.44 -6.94 -4.39
C PRO A 43 -10.76 -7.33 -3.08
N VAL A 44 -9.44 -7.17 -3.02
CA VAL A 44 -8.70 -7.36 -1.76
C VAL A 44 -8.60 -6.01 -1.08
N VAL A 45 -9.11 -5.92 0.14
CA VAL A 45 -9.04 -4.72 0.98
C VAL A 45 -8.10 -5.01 2.14
N GLY A 46 -7.03 -4.23 2.26
CA GLY A 46 -6.08 -4.28 3.37
C GLY A 46 -6.16 -3.02 4.22
N ASP A 47 -5.84 -3.15 5.50
CA ASP A 47 -5.62 -2.01 6.38
C ASP A 47 -4.21 -1.46 6.15
N TYR A 48 -4.10 -0.13 6.09
CA TYR A 48 -2.87 0.58 5.73
C TYR A 48 -2.72 1.78 6.66
N TRP A 49 -2.02 1.59 7.77
CA TRP A 49 -1.90 2.58 8.83
C TRP A 49 -0.52 3.21 8.77
N VAL A 50 -0.47 4.53 8.58
CA VAL A 50 0.79 5.27 8.64
C VAL A 50 1.18 5.39 10.10
N LEU A 51 2.26 4.70 10.46
CA LEU A 51 2.79 4.64 11.83
C LEU A 51 3.82 5.75 12.07
N TYR A 52 4.53 6.14 11.01
CA TYR A 52 5.51 7.21 11.01
C TYR A 52 5.62 7.79 9.60
N VAL A 53 5.83 9.10 9.54
CA VAL A 53 6.30 9.82 8.36
C VAL A 53 7.27 10.90 8.87
N ASP A 54 8.37 11.11 8.17
CA ASP A 54 9.28 12.21 8.48
C ASP A 54 8.73 13.55 7.97
N ASP A 55 9.28 14.66 8.49
CA ASP A 55 8.78 16.01 8.19
C ASP A 55 8.84 16.35 6.69
N ASP A 56 9.84 15.83 5.99
CA ASP A 56 10.05 16.05 4.55
C ASP A 56 9.38 14.99 3.67
N TYR A 57 8.62 14.06 4.25
CA TYR A 57 7.93 12.96 3.55
C TYR A 57 8.87 12.10 2.67
N GLN A 58 10.13 11.94 3.05
CA GLN A 58 11.08 11.06 2.38
C GLN A 58 10.90 9.61 2.79
N TYR A 59 10.51 9.36 4.03
CA TYR A 59 10.37 8.03 4.61
C TYR A 59 9.02 7.86 5.28
N ALA A 60 8.38 6.70 5.06
CA ALA A 60 7.17 6.34 5.78
C ALA A 60 7.24 4.89 6.26
N LEU A 61 6.76 4.70 7.50
CA LEU A 61 6.51 3.37 8.05
C LEU A 61 5.00 3.12 8.02
N VAL A 62 4.61 2.02 7.41
CA VAL A 62 3.21 1.63 7.32
C VAL A 62 3.05 0.21 7.83
N GLY A 63 2.01 -0.03 8.62
CA GLY A 63 1.65 -1.38 9.03
C GLY A 63 0.14 -1.60 9.06
N GLU A 64 -0.24 -2.68 9.74
CA GLU A 64 -1.63 -3.05 10.01
C GLU A 64 -1.85 -3.31 11.51
N PRO A 65 -3.09 -3.20 12.02
CA PRO A 65 -3.39 -3.33 13.46
C PRO A 65 -2.88 -4.62 14.11
N ARG A 66 -2.85 -5.72 13.36
CA ARG A 66 -2.42 -7.04 13.85
C ARG A 66 -0.89 -7.24 13.80
N ARG A 67 -0.15 -6.26 13.25
CA ARG A 67 1.32 -6.22 13.18
C ARG A 67 1.94 -7.43 12.46
N LYS A 68 1.23 -8.04 11.51
CA LYS A 68 1.79 -9.13 10.69
C LYS A 68 2.52 -8.61 9.47
N ASP A 69 2.05 -7.49 8.91
CA ASP A 69 2.63 -6.86 7.73
C ASP A 69 3.19 -5.47 8.07
N LEU A 70 4.32 -5.14 7.45
CA LEU A 70 5.02 -3.87 7.59
C LEU A 70 5.66 -3.48 6.26
N TRP A 71 5.51 -2.21 5.88
CA TRP A 71 6.13 -1.62 4.71
C TRP A 71 6.96 -0.40 5.12
N ILE A 72 8.16 -0.32 4.54
CA ILE A 72 9.01 0.86 4.58
C ILE A 72 8.96 1.47 3.18
N LEU A 73 8.52 2.71 3.09
CA LEU A 73 8.49 3.46 1.84
C LEU A 73 9.57 4.53 1.85
N CYS A 74 10.22 4.69 0.71
CA CYS A 74 11.20 5.74 0.45
C CYS A 74 10.90 6.39 -0.91
N ARG A 75 11.04 7.71 -1.02
CA ARG A 75 10.92 8.41 -2.31
C ARG A 75 12.11 8.17 -3.24
N GLN A 76 13.28 7.87 -2.68
CA GLN A 76 14.50 7.58 -3.41
C GLN A 76 14.77 6.08 -3.43
N THR A 77 15.15 5.56 -4.59
CA THR A 77 15.44 4.13 -4.80
C THR A 77 16.79 3.70 -4.23
N SER A 78 17.67 4.66 -3.92
CA SER A 78 18.97 4.48 -3.30
C SER A 78 19.23 5.63 -2.33
N MET A 79 19.90 5.33 -1.21
CA MET A 79 20.49 6.35 -0.33
C MET A 79 21.74 6.95 -0.97
#